data_AF-A0A285GPN5-F1
#
_entry.id   AF-A0A285GPN5-F1
#
_cell.length_a   1.000
_cell.length_b   1.000
_cell.length_c   1.000
_cell.angle_alpha   90.00
_cell.angle_beta   90.00
_cell.angle_gamma   90.00
#
_symmetry.space_group_name_H-M   'P 1'
#
loop_
_entity.id
_entity.type
_entity.pdbx_description
1 polymer ?
#
loop_
_entity_poly.entity_id
_entity_poly.type
_entity_poly.pdbx_seq_one_letter_code
_entity_poly.pdbx_strand_id
1 'polypeptide(L)'
;MARVNILSQIVPGLRDARTPFSVGLIWAITGWLAASLLPSAVWDKTIFADASTQIAKLPTEVTISVAVFFVYVAGILLNAALGAIRALVMFAAGLAGVVLVLVVMLAVARFFLVYVFCALMIVALWALLRWKRLATGTYWSSLEDCLGTVFRVIAGKADQAYAHMRHAYEADSPIFDELVDQELELYFDRNPEFLPDAVAKLSRKALYQTSNAVGVTLADVHAVADPHQRQRFQALRNLDDLHLSRRKSADHADDDLRQVLREHLSNSADARRAFARSALDYSELRGILRRRLERAELVLRSEKPDVFMDYDRVRAEGELRAAVGLPVAALLAIAAYKWHLVFHADKSMTPFYWLCGGAILIGVVLHGTGESLIKKSNRMLYISVRTELITIKQDEGFNEGVFVFSERPAGLARTSIARFVVRQATREATERIASRILPKYGHAYRTTEPTHADRESRASALPTTESEPQYDRT
;
A
#
# COMPACT_ATOMS: atom_id res chain seq x y z
N MET A 1 31.94 32.28 -15.25
CA MET A 1 31.17 31.68 -16.35
C MET A 1 31.53 30.21 -16.44
N ALA A 2 30.67 29.32 -15.94
CA ALA A 2 30.86 27.89 -16.11
C ALA A 2 30.66 27.54 -17.59
N ARG A 3 31.61 26.83 -18.20
CA ARG A 3 31.44 26.31 -19.57
C ARG A 3 30.29 25.31 -19.54
N VAL A 4 29.14 25.72 -20.08
CA VAL A 4 28.02 24.83 -20.32
C VAL A 4 28.53 23.75 -21.28
N ASN A 5 28.70 22.54 -20.78
CA ASN A 5 29.21 21.42 -21.57
C ASN A 5 28.09 21.00 -22.54
N ILE A 6 28.07 21.56 -23.75
CA ILE A 6 27.04 21.32 -24.78
C ILE A 6 26.84 19.82 -25.04
N LEU A 7 27.92 19.03 -24.90
CA LEU A 7 27.85 17.57 -24.95
C LEU A 7 26.93 17.01 -23.86
N SER A 8 26.96 17.49 -22.61
CA SER A 8 26.04 17.00 -21.58
C SER A 8 24.59 17.47 -21.75
N GLN A 9 24.32 18.46 -22.60
CA GLN A 9 22.96 18.89 -22.96
C GLN A 9 22.38 18.17 -24.18
N ILE A 10 23.21 17.68 -25.10
CA ILE A 10 22.78 16.86 -26.25
C ILE A 10 22.73 15.36 -25.87
N VAL A 11 23.55 14.93 -24.91
CA VAL A 11 23.67 13.54 -24.43
C VAL A 11 22.61 13.06 -23.41
N PRO A 12 21.64 13.84 -22.86
CA PRO A 12 20.60 13.27 -21.99
C PRO A 12 19.86 12.10 -22.67
N GLY A 13 19.52 12.26 -23.95
CA GLY A 13 18.92 11.18 -24.74
C GLY A 13 19.83 9.97 -24.95
N LEU A 14 21.16 10.17 -25.03
CA LEU A 14 22.12 9.07 -25.17
C LEU A 14 22.30 8.31 -23.84
N ARG A 15 22.18 9.02 -22.71
CA ARG A 15 22.25 8.45 -21.36
C ARG A 15 21.02 7.59 -21.07
N ASP A 16 19.84 8.13 -21.36
CA ASP A 16 18.57 7.41 -21.25
C ASP A 16 18.51 6.23 -22.23
N ALA A 17 19.22 6.31 -23.36
CA ALA A 17 19.33 5.22 -24.30
C ALA A 17 20.28 4.10 -23.87
N ARG A 18 21.25 4.35 -22.97
CA ARG A 18 22.25 3.34 -22.57
C ARG A 18 21.62 2.12 -21.92
N THR A 19 20.67 2.33 -21.01
CA THR A 19 19.99 1.24 -20.29
C THR A 19 19.18 0.34 -21.21
N PRO A 20 18.21 0.84 -22.00
CA PRO A 20 17.47 0.00 -22.94
C PRO A 20 18.40 -0.62 -23.99
N PHE A 21 19.41 0.11 -24.49
CA PHE A 21 20.38 -0.47 -25.42
C PHE A 21 21.16 -1.63 -24.80
N SER A 22 21.66 -1.48 -23.57
CA SER A 22 22.39 -2.56 -22.87
C SER A 22 21.50 -3.78 -22.62
N VAL A 23 20.25 -3.55 -22.18
CA VAL A 23 19.25 -4.62 -21.99
C VAL A 23 18.98 -5.34 -23.31
N GLY A 24 18.72 -4.58 -24.37
CA GLY A 24 18.47 -5.11 -25.71
C GLY A 24 19.66 -5.90 -26.24
N LEU A 25 20.88 -5.41 -26.05
CA LEU A 25 22.09 -6.07 -26.51
C LEU A 25 22.30 -7.40 -25.80
N ILE A 26 22.13 -7.44 -24.48
CA ILE A 26 22.23 -8.69 -23.71
C ILE A 26 21.17 -9.68 -24.19
N TRP A 27 19.93 -9.24 -24.39
CA TRP A 27 18.88 -10.10 -24.93
C TRP A 27 19.14 -10.57 -26.36
N ALA A 28 19.71 -9.73 -27.22
CA ALA A 28 20.10 -10.13 -28.56
C ALA A 28 21.18 -11.21 -28.54
N ILE A 29 22.19 -11.08 -27.66
CA ILE A 29 23.22 -12.11 -27.45
C ILE A 29 22.59 -13.40 -26.89
N THR A 30 21.71 -13.28 -25.90
CA THR A 30 20.97 -14.39 -25.32
C THR A 30 20.14 -15.12 -26.38
N GLY A 31 19.40 -14.37 -27.21
CA GLY A 31 18.60 -14.88 -28.31
C GLY A 31 19.45 -15.55 -29.38
N TRP A 32 20.60 -14.96 -29.75
CA TRP A 32 21.57 -15.56 -30.66
C TRP A 32 22.10 -16.90 -30.15
N LEU A 33 22.50 -16.95 -28.86
CA LEU A 33 22.96 -18.18 -28.24
C LEU A 33 21.86 -19.23 -28.17
N ALA A 34 20.64 -18.84 -27.82
CA ALA A 34 19.49 -19.74 -27.80
C ALA A 34 19.15 -20.27 -29.21
N ALA A 35 19.19 -19.39 -30.22
CA ALA A 35 18.93 -19.78 -31.60
C ALA A 35 19.97 -20.76 -32.13
N SER A 36 21.23 -20.66 -31.67
CA SER A 36 22.27 -21.65 -32.01
C SER A 36 22.02 -23.05 -31.45
N LEU A 37 21.01 -23.23 -30.58
CA LEU A 37 20.56 -24.53 -30.08
C LEU A 37 19.48 -25.16 -30.97
N LEU A 38 18.92 -24.41 -31.92
CA LEU A 38 17.89 -24.92 -32.83
C LEU A 38 18.52 -25.86 -33.86
N PRO A 39 17.84 -26.95 -34.25
CA PRO A 39 18.29 -27.85 -35.31
C PRO A 39 18.53 -27.08 -36.63
N SER A 40 19.54 -27.49 -37.41
CA SER A 40 19.85 -26.89 -38.72
C SER A 40 18.64 -26.82 -39.65
N ALA A 41 17.78 -27.85 -39.61
CA ALA A 41 16.55 -27.92 -40.40
C ALA A 41 15.56 -26.75 -40.15
N VAL A 42 15.66 -26.06 -39.01
CA VAL A 42 14.84 -24.85 -38.74
C VAL A 42 15.36 -23.66 -39.55
N TRP A 43 16.68 -23.56 -39.71
CA TRP A 43 17.36 -22.50 -40.47
C TRP A 43 17.20 -22.67 -41.98
N ASP A 44 17.05 -23.92 -42.43
CA ASP A 44 16.82 -24.26 -43.84
C ASP A 44 15.39 -23.93 -44.33
N LYS A 45 14.51 -23.45 -43.45
CA LYS A 45 13.16 -23.00 -43.84
C LYS A 45 13.25 -21.72 -44.67
N THR A 46 12.49 -21.70 -45.77
CA THR A 46 12.51 -20.64 -46.81
C THR A 46 12.46 -19.22 -46.25
N ILE A 47 11.70 -18.98 -45.18
CA ILE A 47 11.52 -17.65 -44.56
C ILE A 47 12.85 -17.05 -44.08
N PHE A 48 13.72 -17.83 -43.44
CA PHE A 48 15.01 -17.32 -42.93
C PHE A 48 16.05 -17.18 -44.05
N ALA A 49 16.03 -18.09 -45.01
CA ALA A 49 16.88 -18.01 -46.20
C ALA A 49 16.54 -16.75 -47.01
N ASP A 50 15.26 -16.49 -47.27
CA ASP A 50 14.80 -15.31 -48.01
C ASP A 50 15.14 -14.01 -47.27
N ALA A 51 14.92 -13.96 -45.95
CA ALA A 51 15.30 -12.78 -45.15
C ALA A 51 16.81 -12.52 -45.19
N SER A 52 17.64 -13.57 -45.03
CA SER A 52 19.10 -13.42 -45.02
C SER A 52 19.66 -12.94 -46.36
N THR A 53 19.11 -13.43 -47.48
CA THR A 53 19.54 -13.01 -48.83
C THR A 53 19.18 -11.57 -49.13
N GLN A 54 18.05 -11.06 -48.61
CA GLN A 54 17.70 -9.65 -48.77
C GLN A 54 18.55 -8.74 -47.88
N ILE A 55 18.83 -9.15 -46.63
CA ILE A 55 19.70 -8.39 -45.72
C ILE A 55 21.14 -8.33 -46.26
N ALA A 56 21.63 -9.41 -46.86
CA ALA A 56 22.98 -9.46 -47.44
C ALA A 56 23.21 -8.47 -48.60
N LYS A 57 22.14 -7.93 -49.22
CA LYS A 57 22.24 -6.92 -50.28
C LYS A 57 22.42 -5.49 -49.74
N LEU A 58 22.18 -5.27 -48.45
CA LEU A 58 22.32 -3.95 -47.84
C LEU A 58 23.79 -3.64 -47.53
N PRO A 59 24.24 -2.38 -47.66
CA PRO A 59 25.55 -1.95 -47.18
C PRO A 59 25.73 -2.30 -45.70
N THR A 60 26.95 -2.69 -45.31
CA THR A 60 27.26 -3.12 -43.95
C THR A 60 26.91 -2.04 -42.93
N GLU A 61 27.11 -0.77 -43.26
CA GLU A 61 26.78 0.39 -42.44
C GLU A 61 25.27 0.49 -42.16
N VAL A 62 24.44 0.25 -43.18
CA VAL A 62 22.98 0.26 -43.06
C VAL A 62 22.52 -0.91 -42.21
N THR A 63 23.07 -2.10 -42.44
CA THR A 63 22.75 -3.31 -41.67
C THR A 63 23.09 -3.14 -40.19
N ILE A 64 24.28 -2.60 -39.87
CA ILE A 64 24.67 -2.31 -38.48
C ILE A 64 23.72 -1.27 -37.87
N SER A 65 23.40 -0.19 -38.59
CA SER A 65 22.51 0.86 -38.10
C SER A 65 21.11 0.34 -37.79
N VAL A 66 20.55 -0.48 -38.70
CA VAL A 66 19.25 -1.13 -38.52
C VAL A 66 19.29 -2.14 -37.36
N ALA A 67 20.36 -2.93 -37.24
CA ALA A 67 20.53 -3.86 -36.13
C ALA A 67 20.60 -3.15 -34.77
N VAL A 68 21.39 -2.08 -34.67
CA VAL A 68 21.48 -1.24 -33.46
C VAL A 68 20.12 -0.64 -33.10
N PHE A 69 19.36 -0.17 -34.09
CA PHE A 69 17.99 0.33 -33.88
C PHE A 69 17.06 -0.76 -33.34
N PHE A 70 17.04 -1.96 -33.93
CA PHE A 70 16.21 -3.07 -33.43
C PHE A 70 16.63 -3.54 -32.03
N VAL A 71 17.92 -3.59 -31.74
CA VAL A 71 18.45 -3.89 -30.40
C VAL A 71 17.92 -2.87 -29.39
N TYR A 72 17.96 -1.59 -29.72
CA TYR A 72 17.43 -0.53 -28.87
C TYR A 72 15.91 -0.67 -28.64
N VAL A 73 15.12 -0.85 -29.71
CA VAL A 73 13.65 -1.00 -29.62
C VAL A 73 13.28 -2.26 -28.83
N ALA A 74 13.95 -3.39 -29.07
CA ALA A 74 13.77 -4.61 -28.30
C ALA A 74 14.10 -4.36 -26.82
N GLY A 75 15.17 -3.62 -26.54
CA GLY A 75 15.53 -3.18 -25.19
C GLY A 75 14.42 -2.39 -24.48
N ILE A 76 13.79 -1.42 -25.15
CA ILE A 76 12.65 -0.67 -24.61
C ILE A 76 11.48 -1.60 -24.30
N LEU A 77 11.07 -2.42 -25.29
CA LEU A 77 9.93 -3.32 -25.15
C LEU A 77 10.16 -4.35 -24.04
N LEU A 78 11.36 -4.91 -23.96
CA LEU A 78 11.74 -5.87 -22.94
C LEU A 78 11.86 -5.21 -21.57
N ASN A 79 12.34 -3.98 -21.46
CA ASN A 79 12.34 -3.26 -20.19
C ASN A 79 10.91 -2.98 -19.70
N ALA A 80 9.99 -2.62 -20.59
CA ALA A 80 8.58 -2.48 -20.26
C ALA A 80 7.96 -3.83 -19.85
N ALA A 81 8.25 -4.91 -20.60
CA ALA A 81 7.79 -6.25 -20.29
C ALA A 81 8.37 -6.78 -18.97
N LEU A 82 9.62 -6.44 -18.63
CA LEU A 82 10.24 -6.76 -17.35
C LEU A 82 9.45 -6.16 -16.18
N GLY A 83 8.89 -4.96 -16.33
CA GLY A 83 7.96 -4.39 -15.35
C GLY A 83 6.73 -5.28 -15.13
N ALA A 84 6.12 -5.76 -16.21
CA ALA A 84 4.99 -6.69 -16.15
C ALA A 84 5.37 -8.07 -15.58
N ILE A 85 6.51 -8.61 -15.98
CA ILE A 85 7.05 -9.89 -15.46
C ILE A 85 7.35 -9.75 -13.97
N ARG A 86 7.94 -8.64 -13.52
CA ARG A 86 8.15 -8.37 -12.09
C ARG A 86 6.82 -8.35 -11.35
N ALA A 87 5.81 -7.63 -11.86
CA ALA A 87 4.49 -7.62 -11.27
C ALA A 87 3.87 -9.02 -11.20
N LEU A 88 4.08 -9.85 -12.23
CA LEU A 88 3.61 -11.24 -12.27
C LEU A 88 4.36 -12.14 -11.29
N VAL A 89 5.69 -12.06 -11.21
CA VAL A 89 6.53 -12.80 -10.25
C VAL A 89 6.17 -12.40 -8.84
N MET A 90 5.93 -11.10 -8.59
CA MET A 90 5.46 -10.56 -7.32
C MET A 90 4.08 -11.09 -6.96
N PHE A 91 3.16 -11.12 -7.91
CA PHE A 91 1.84 -11.71 -7.74
C PHE A 91 1.93 -13.21 -7.43
N ALA A 92 2.77 -13.95 -8.15
CA ALA A 92 3.01 -15.37 -7.96
C ALA A 92 3.67 -15.66 -6.60
N ALA A 93 4.64 -14.86 -6.18
CA ALA A 93 5.26 -14.95 -4.85
C ALA A 93 4.24 -14.62 -3.75
N GLY A 94 3.38 -13.62 -3.95
CA GLY A 94 2.25 -13.32 -3.07
C GLY A 94 1.28 -14.49 -2.97
N LEU A 95 0.90 -15.09 -4.10
CA LEU A 95 0.03 -16.28 -4.15
C LEU A 95 0.69 -17.48 -3.47
N ALA A 96 1.98 -17.72 -3.72
CA ALA A 96 2.75 -18.77 -3.05
C ALA A 96 2.82 -18.52 -1.54
N GLY A 97 2.95 -17.27 -1.11
CA GLY A 97 2.85 -16.86 0.28
C GLY A 97 1.46 -17.14 0.87
N VAL A 98 0.38 -16.85 0.15
CA VAL A 98 -1.00 -17.19 0.57
C VAL A 98 -1.18 -18.71 0.65
N VAL A 99 -0.69 -19.47 -0.33
CA VAL A 99 -0.72 -20.94 -0.31
C VAL A 99 0.08 -21.46 0.87
N LEU A 100 1.27 -20.92 1.14
CA LEU A 100 2.08 -21.28 2.30
C LEU A 100 1.33 -20.97 3.61
N VAL A 101 0.73 -19.79 3.73
CA VAL A 101 -0.11 -19.43 4.87
C VAL A 101 -1.30 -20.37 5.00
N LEU A 102 -1.93 -20.78 3.89
CA LEU A 102 -3.04 -21.72 3.89
C LEU A 102 -2.59 -23.14 4.26
N VAL A 103 -1.42 -23.59 3.81
CA VAL A 103 -0.79 -24.86 4.20
C VAL A 103 -0.45 -24.83 5.68
N VAL A 104 0.12 -23.73 6.19
CA VAL A 104 0.37 -23.50 7.61
C VAL A 104 -0.95 -23.45 8.38
N MET A 105 -1.98 -22.77 7.88
CA MET A 105 -3.30 -22.74 8.50
C MET A 105 -3.96 -24.10 8.49
N LEU A 106 -3.80 -24.93 7.45
CA LEU A 106 -4.32 -26.29 7.38
C LEU A 106 -3.55 -27.21 8.34
N ALA A 107 -2.23 -27.03 8.45
CA ALA A 107 -1.41 -27.71 9.45
C ALA A 107 -1.86 -27.32 10.86
N VAL A 108 -2.06 -26.03 11.13
CA VAL A 108 -2.64 -25.50 12.38
C VAL A 108 -4.09 -25.97 12.55
N ALA A 109 -4.87 -26.13 11.47
CA ALA A 109 -6.25 -26.61 11.48
C ALA A 109 -6.35 -28.07 11.91
N ARG A 110 -5.35 -28.90 11.57
CA ARG A 110 -5.23 -30.25 12.13
C ARG A 110 -5.06 -30.21 13.65
N PHE A 111 -4.43 -29.14 14.16
CA PHE A 111 -4.37 -28.85 15.59
C PHE A 111 -5.53 -27.97 16.09
N PHE A 112 -6.45 -27.53 15.23
CA PHE A 112 -7.53 -26.59 15.60
C PHE A 112 -8.53 -27.24 16.52
N LEU A 113 -8.78 -28.55 16.44
CA LEU A 113 -9.56 -29.24 17.47
C LEU A 113 -8.89 -29.15 18.85
N VAL A 114 -7.55 -29.24 18.90
CA VAL A 114 -6.77 -29.07 20.14
C VAL A 114 -6.81 -27.62 20.60
N TYR A 115 -6.62 -26.64 19.71
CA TYR A 115 -6.69 -25.22 20.05
C TYR A 115 -8.10 -24.76 20.44
N VAL A 116 -9.14 -25.25 19.76
CA VAL A 116 -10.56 -24.99 20.13
C VAL A 116 -10.88 -25.67 21.44
N PHE A 117 -10.40 -26.89 21.68
CA PHE A 117 -10.55 -27.53 22.98
C PHE A 117 -9.85 -26.74 24.09
N CYS A 118 -8.61 -26.32 23.89
CA CYS A 118 -7.88 -25.46 24.82
C CYS A 118 -8.55 -24.09 25.00
N ALA A 119 -9.04 -23.47 23.93
CA ALA A 119 -9.74 -22.19 23.98
C ALA A 119 -11.11 -22.32 24.66
N LEU A 120 -11.87 -23.39 24.41
CA LEU A 120 -13.11 -23.70 25.12
C LEU A 120 -12.83 -24.00 26.59
N MET A 121 -11.75 -24.70 26.92
CA MET A 121 -11.32 -24.91 28.30
C MET A 121 -10.91 -23.60 28.97
N ILE A 122 -10.19 -22.72 28.27
CA ILE A 122 -9.83 -21.39 28.79
C ILE A 122 -11.07 -20.52 28.95
N VAL A 123 -11.99 -20.50 27.98
CA VAL A 123 -13.26 -19.75 28.04
C VAL A 123 -14.18 -20.33 29.10
N ALA A 124 -14.26 -21.65 29.25
CA ALA A 124 -15.02 -22.30 30.31
C ALA A 124 -14.41 -22.00 31.68
N LEU A 125 -13.09 -22.06 31.82
CA LEU A 125 -12.36 -21.68 33.03
C LEU A 125 -12.56 -20.18 33.34
N TRP A 126 -12.52 -19.32 32.33
CA TRP A 126 -12.69 -17.88 32.49
C TRP A 126 -14.15 -17.50 32.75
N ALA A 127 -15.11 -18.21 32.16
CA ALA A 127 -16.53 -18.09 32.43
C ALA A 127 -16.89 -18.65 33.80
N LEU A 128 -16.23 -19.71 34.27
CA LEU A 128 -16.31 -20.21 35.64
C LEU A 128 -15.74 -19.19 36.63
N LEU A 129 -14.57 -18.61 36.34
CA LEU A 129 -13.92 -17.58 37.16
C LEU A 129 -14.70 -16.25 37.16
N ARG A 130 -15.40 -15.93 36.06
CA ARG A 130 -16.27 -14.74 35.92
C ARG A 130 -17.76 -15.05 36.01
N TRP A 131 -18.15 -16.23 36.47
CA TRP A 131 -19.57 -16.65 36.56
C TRP A 131 -20.37 -15.65 37.42
N LYS A 132 -19.72 -15.05 38.43
CA LYS A 132 -20.30 -13.99 39.27
C LYS A 132 -20.59 -12.67 38.53
N ARG A 133 -20.01 -12.42 37.35
CA ARG A 133 -20.26 -11.22 36.51
C ARG A 133 -21.18 -11.48 35.32
N LEU A 134 -21.30 -12.71 34.84
CA LEU A 134 -22.18 -13.07 33.71
C LEU A 134 -23.66 -13.14 34.09
N ALA A 135 -23.99 -13.17 35.38
CA ALA A 135 -25.37 -13.18 35.87
C ALA A 135 -26.20 -11.92 35.55
N THR A 136 -25.57 -10.85 35.06
CA THR A 136 -26.24 -9.54 34.85
C THR A 136 -26.15 -8.98 33.42
N GLY A 137 -25.55 -9.69 32.45
CA GLY A 137 -25.36 -9.21 31.07
C GLY A 137 -25.71 -10.23 29.99
N THR A 138 -26.23 -9.77 28.85
CA THR A 138 -26.58 -10.61 27.69
C THR A 138 -25.34 -11.27 27.08
N TYR A 139 -25.25 -12.59 27.16
CA TYR A 139 -24.19 -13.43 26.59
C TYR A 139 -23.74 -13.01 25.16
N TRP A 140 -24.69 -12.59 24.33
CA TRP A 140 -24.45 -12.16 22.95
C TRP A 140 -23.56 -10.93 22.79
N SER A 141 -23.68 -9.93 23.66
CA SER A 141 -22.82 -8.74 23.57
C SER A 141 -21.37 -9.08 23.89
N SER A 142 -21.15 -9.98 24.85
CA SER A 142 -19.80 -10.44 25.21
C SER A 142 -19.12 -11.20 24.06
N LEU A 143 -19.90 -11.94 23.27
CA LEU A 143 -19.41 -12.70 22.12
C LEU A 143 -19.09 -11.78 20.94
N GLU A 144 -19.95 -10.77 20.68
CA GLU A 144 -19.71 -9.76 19.65
C GLU A 144 -18.44 -8.94 19.97
N ASP A 145 -18.26 -8.52 21.22
CA ASP A 145 -17.07 -7.78 21.66
C ASP A 145 -15.79 -8.61 21.53
N CYS A 146 -15.85 -9.91 21.85
CA CYS A 146 -14.72 -10.82 21.73
C CYS A 146 -14.29 -10.99 20.26
N LEU A 147 -15.25 -11.28 19.37
CA LEU A 147 -14.98 -11.38 17.93
C LEU A 147 -14.48 -10.06 17.35
N GLY A 148 -15.10 -8.94 17.72
CA GLY A 148 -14.67 -7.61 17.28
C GLY A 148 -13.23 -7.30 17.70
N THR A 149 -12.81 -7.74 18.88
CA THR A 149 -11.43 -7.57 19.36
C THR A 149 -10.45 -8.42 18.59
N VAL A 150 -10.75 -9.70 18.36
CA VAL A 150 -9.90 -10.61 17.55
C VAL A 150 -9.71 -10.07 16.13
N PHE A 151 -10.79 -9.62 15.48
CA PHE A 151 -10.70 -9.03 14.15
C PHE A 151 -9.87 -7.74 14.13
N ARG A 152 -9.99 -6.88 15.14
CA ARG A 152 -9.16 -5.67 15.25
C ARG A 152 -7.67 -6.01 15.37
N VAL A 153 -7.31 -7.04 16.16
CA VAL A 153 -5.92 -7.49 16.29
C VAL A 153 -5.39 -8.03 14.97
N ILE A 154 -6.16 -8.88 14.28
CA ILE A 154 -5.75 -9.44 12.98
C ILE A 154 -5.61 -8.33 11.94
N ALA A 155 -6.58 -7.41 11.85
CA ALA A 155 -6.53 -6.29 10.92
C ALA A 155 -5.33 -5.38 11.21
N GLY A 156 -5.06 -5.06 12.49
CA GLY A 156 -3.90 -4.26 12.87
C GLY A 156 -2.57 -4.95 12.53
N LYS A 157 -2.47 -6.28 12.68
CA LYS A 157 -1.29 -7.05 12.27
C LYS A 157 -1.14 -7.13 10.75
N ALA A 158 -2.23 -7.25 10.01
CA ALA A 158 -2.23 -7.21 8.56
C ALA A 158 -1.81 -5.83 8.03
N ASP A 159 -2.31 -4.74 8.63
CA ASP A 159 -1.90 -3.37 8.30
C ASP A 159 -0.42 -3.14 8.63
N GLN A 160 0.07 -3.63 9.78
CA GLN A 160 1.51 -3.59 10.11
C GLN A 160 2.34 -4.37 9.09
N ALA A 161 1.94 -5.58 8.72
CA ALA A 161 2.64 -6.39 7.74
C ALA A 161 2.63 -5.74 6.34
N TYR A 162 1.50 -5.16 5.94
CA TYR A 162 1.38 -4.42 4.69
C TYR A 162 2.24 -3.16 4.69
N ALA A 163 2.23 -2.39 5.79
CA ALA A 163 3.10 -1.23 5.95
C ALA A 163 4.58 -1.66 5.88
N HIS A 164 4.97 -2.75 6.54
CA HIS A 164 6.34 -3.27 6.49
C HIS A 164 6.73 -3.74 5.08
N MET A 165 5.82 -4.43 4.39
CA MET A 165 6.01 -4.85 3.00
C MET A 165 6.15 -3.61 2.11
N ARG A 166 5.27 -2.62 2.28
CA ARG A 166 5.31 -1.36 1.54
C ARG A 166 6.61 -0.60 1.80
N HIS A 167 7.06 -0.47 3.04
CA HIS A 167 8.35 0.14 3.38
C HIS A 167 9.54 -0.63 2.80
N ALA A 168 9.45 -1.96 2.68
CA ALA A 168 10.49 -2.76 2.02
C ALA A 168 10.55 -2.51 0.50
N TYR A 169 9.38 -2.30 -0.15
CA TYR A 169 9.28 -1.99 -1.58
C TYR A 169 9.62 -0.53 -1.89
N GLU A 170 8.94 0.40 -1.23
CA GLU A 170 9.21 1.84 -1.25
C GLU A 170 10.28 2.13 -0.18
N ALA A 171 11.54 1.74 -0.37
CA ALA A 171 12.56 2.01 0.66
C ALA A 171 12.86 3.51 0.87
N ASP A 172 12.34 4.35 0.00
CA ASP A 172 12.33 5.81 0.17
C ASP A 172 11.14 6.30 1.01
N SER A 173 10.16 5.43 1.29
CA SER A 173 8.99 5.72 2.13
C SER A 173 9.34 6.40 3.44
N PRO A 174 10.32 5.96 4.27
CA PRO A 174 10.57 6.65 5.53
C PRO A 174 11.04 8.09 5.36
N ILE A 175 11.84 8.39 4.32
CA ILE A 175 12.34 9.75 4.05
C ILE A 175 11.22 10.59 3.43
N PHE A 176 10.44 10.00 2.53
CA PHE A 176 9.28 10.65 1.94
C PHE A 176 8.20 10.93 2.98
N ASP A 177 7.98 10.01 3.92
CA ASP A 177 7.07 10.15 5.04
C ASP A 177 7.56 11.25 5.99
N GLU A 178 8.88 11.38 6.21
CA GLU A 178 9.45 12.51 6.96
C GLU A 178 9.17 13.86 6.27
N LEU A 179 9.27 13.93 4.94
CA LEU A 179 8.91 15.14 4.18
C LEU A 179 7.42 15.43 4.22
N VAL A 180 6.58 14.39 4.12
CA VAL A 180 5.12 14.51 4.29
C VAL A 180 4.81 15.06 5.68
N ASP A 181 5.43 14.52 6.73
CA ASP A 181 5.25 14.98 8.10
C ASP A 181 5.73 16.44 8.28
N GLN A 182 6.85 16.83 7.67
CA GLN A 182 7.33 18.22 7.71
C GLN A 182 6.37 19.19 7.01
N GLU A 183 5.86 18.82 5.84
CA GLU A 183 4.92 19.65 5.08
C GLU A 183 3.54 19.71 5.75
N LEU A 184 3.13 18.65 6.45
CA LEU A 184 1.96 18.66 7.31
C LEU A 184 2.12 19.67 8.46
N GLU A 185 3.25 19.65 9.15
CA GLU A 185 3.50 20.60 10.24
C GLU A 185 3.52 22.04 9.71
N LEU A 186 4.21 22.30 8.60
CA LEU A 186 4.21 23.63 7.96
C LEU A 186 2.80 24.07 7.55
N TYR A 187 1.97 23.14 7.07
CA TYR A 187 0.58 23.44 6.75
C TYR A 187 -0.24 23.78 7.99
N PHE A 188 -0.08 23.04 9.09
CA PHE A 188 -0.78 23.31 10.35
C PHE A 188 -0.36 24.64 10.97
N ASP A 189 0.93 24.97 10.92
CA ASP A 189 1.44 26.24 11.43
C ASP A 189 0.91 27.44 10.62
N ARG A 190 0.74 27.27 9.30
CA ARG A 190 0.18 28.30 8.42
C ARG A 190 -1.34 28.45 8.54
N ASN A 191 -2.03 27.38 8.94
CA ASN A 191 -3.49 27.31 9.01
C ASN A 191 -3.93 26.90 10.43
N PRO A 192 -3.76 27.75 11.44
CA PRO A 192 -4.01 27.38 12.84
C PRO A 192 -5.46 26.97 13.12
N GLU A 193 -6.42 27.47 12.34
CA GLU A 193 -7.84 27.13 12.46
C GLU A 193 -8.20 25.76 11.87
N PHE A 194 -7.32 25.18 11.02
CA PHE A 194 -7.61 23.93 10.33
C PHE A 194 -7.81 22.76 11.28
N LEU A 195 -6.94 22.58 12.28
CA LEU A 195 -7.04 21.45 13.22
C LEU A 195 -8.29 21.52 14.12
N PRO A 196 -8.62 22.67 14.75
CA PRO A 196 -9.88 22.83 15.48
C PRO A 196 -11.12 22.53 14.65
N ASP A 197 -11.17 23.03 13.40
CA ASP A 197 -12.26 22.80 12.45
C ASP A 197 -12.34 21.33 12.02
N ALA A 198 -11.18 20.72 11.79
CA ALA A 198 -11.05 19.31 11.45
C ALA A 198 -11.64 18.43 12.55
N VAL A 199 -11.26 18.69 13.81
CA VAL A 199 -11.79 17.98 14.97
C VAL A 199 -13.31 18.19 15.13
N ALA A 200 -13.81 19.38 14.84
CA ALA A 200 -15.25 19.67 14.88
C ALA A 200 -16.05 18.85 13.86
N LYS A 201 -15.48 18.65 12.66
CA LYS A 201 -16.11 17.91 11.55
C LYS A 201 -16.01 16.38 11.69
N LEU A 202 -15.23 15.87 12.65
CA LEU A 202 -15.12 14.42 12.85
C LEU A 202 -16.47 13.81 13.27
N SER A 203 -16.88 12.78 12.54
CA SER A 203 -17.97 11.91 12.96
C SER A 203 -17.61 11.24 14.29
N ARG A 204 -18.61 10.89 15.11
CA ARG A 204 -18.38 10.23 16.42
C ARG A 204 -17.37 9.08 16.32
N LYS A 205 -17.56 8.19 15.35
CA LYS A 205 -16.66 7.04 15.15
C LYS A 205 -15.22 7.48 14.82
N ALA A 206 -15.05 8.45 13.92
CA ALA A 206 -13.74 8.96 13.55
C ALA A 206 -13.07 9.67 14.74
N LEU A 207 -13.83 10.40 15.55
CA LEU A 207 -13.35 11.07 16.76
C LEU A 207 -12.71 10.09 17.74
N TYR A 208 -13.39 8.99 18.09
CA TYR A 208 -12.83 7.98 18.99
C TYR A 208 -11.59 7.29 18.40
N GLN A 209 -11.63 6.93 17.12
CA GLN A 209 -10.48 6.27 16.46
C GLN A 209 -9.26 7.17 16.42
N THR A 210 -9.46 8.44 16.08
CA THR A 210 -8.41 9.45 16.01
C THR A 210 -7.87 9.76 17.40
N SER A 211 -8.74 9.87 18.40
CA SER A 211 -8.34 10.07 19.81
C SER A 211 -7.46 8.93 20.32
N ASN A 212 -7.85 7.68 20.04
CA ASN A 212 -7.03 6.51 20.36
C ASN A 212 -5.67 6.53 19.62
N ALA A 213 -5.64 6.93 18.34
CA ALA A 213 -4.41 7.00 17.55
C ALA A 213 -3.44 8.09 18.05
N VAL A 214 -3.99 9.22 18.51
CA VAL A 214 -3.25 10.33 19.12
C VAL A 214 -2.76 10.00 20.53
N GLY A 215 -3.30 8.94 21.15
CA GLY A 215 -2.95 8.51 22.50
C GLY A 215 -3.73 9.22 23.59
N VAL A 216 -4.90 9.79 23.29
CA VAL A 216 -5.82 10.36 24.28
C VAL A 216 -6.33 9.24 25.19
N THR A 217 -6.20 9.42 26.49
CA THR A 217 -6.65 8.46 27.50
C THR A 217 -7.97 8.91 28.13
N LEU A 218 -8.66 7.97 28.79
CA LEU A 218 -9.86 8.30 29.56
C LEU A 218 -9.55 9.27 30.72
N ALA A 219 -8.33 9.20 31.28
CA ALA A 219 -7.90 10.11 32.35
C ALA A 219 -7.83 11.57 31.87
N ASP A 220 -7.43 11.79 30.63
CA ASP A 220 -7.37 13.12 30.02
C ASP A 220 -8.79 13.69 29.85
N VAL A 221 -9.74 12.86 29.39
CA VAL A 221 -11.17 13.22 29.31
C VAL A 221 -11.74 13.55 30.69
N HIS A 222 -11.38 12.77 31.72
CA HIS A 222 -11.79 13.04 33.09
C HIS A 222 -11.28 14.37 33.64
N ALA A 223 -10.10 14.83 33.22
CA ALA A 223 -9.53 16.08 33.68
C ALA A 223 -10.36 17.29 33.22
N VAL A 224 -10.93 17.21 32.03
CA VAL A 224 -11.71 18.29 31.39
C VAL A 224 -13.21 18.20 31.72
N ALA A 225 -13.75 16.99 31.88
CA ALA A 225 -15.18 16.76 32.10
C ALA A 225 -15.72 17.44 33.37
N ASP A 226 -16.99 17.85 33.33
CA ASP A 226 -17.68 18.44 34.47
C ASP A 226 -17.81 17.45 35.65
N PRO A 227 -17.91 17.92 36.92
CA PRO A 227 -18.01 17.04 38.09
C PRO A 227 -19.11 15.97 37.98
N HIS A 228 -20.27 16.32 37.40
CA HIS A 228 -21.37 15.39 37.17
C HIS A 228 -21.08 14.34 36.10
N GLN A 229 -20.29 14.67 35.07
CA GLN A 229 -19.87 13.75 34.02
C GLN A 229 -18.74 12.84 34.51
N ARG A 230 -17.78 13.37 35.28
CA ARG A 230 -16.70 12.58 35.89
C ARG A 230 -17.26 11.40 36.67
N GLN A 231 -18.30 11.61 37.47
CA GLN A 231 -18.94 10.55 38.25
C GLN A 231 -19.56 9.46 37.36
N ARG A 232 -20.02 9.80 36.15
CA ARG A 232 -20.53 8.82 35.18
C ARG A 232 -19.41 8.08 34.46
N PHE A 233 -18.32 8.76 34.14
CA PHE A 233 -17.16 8.18 33.49
C PHE A 233 -16.36 7.26 34.41
N GLN A 234 -16.47 7.39 35.74
CA GLN A 234 -15.79 6.51 36.72
C GLN A 234 -16.12 5.02 36.54
N ALA A 235 -17.25 4.68 35.91
CA ALA A 235 -17.63 3.30 35.62
C ALA A 235 -16.94 2.72 34.36
N LEU A 236 -16.36 3.59 33.51
CA LEU A 236 -15.71 3.21 32.26
C LEU A 236 -14.25 2.85 32.52
N ARG A 237 -13.73 1.86 31.80
CA ARG A 237 -12.33 1.40 31.99
C ARG A 237 -11.41 1.93 30.91
N ASN A 238 -11.94 2.25 29.74
CA ASN A 238 -11.19 2.69 28.58
C ASN A 238 -12.06 3.60 27.69
N LEU A 239 -11.43 4.20 26.68
CA LEU A 239 -12.10 5.08 25.72
C LEU A 239 -13.11 4.34 24.83
N ASP A 240 -12.89 3.04 24.58
CA ASP A 240 -13.80 2.21 23.78
C ASP A 240 -15.15 2.00 24.49
N ASP A 241 -15.16 1.87 25.82
CA ASP A 241 -16.38 1.77 26.62
C ASP A 241 -17.21 3.07 26.51
N LEU A 242 -16.53 4.22 26.39
CA LEU A 242 -17.18 5.51 26.16
C LEU A 242 -17.88 5.53 24.79
N HIS A 243 -17.22 5.02 23.74
CA HIS A 243 -17.83 4.89 22.39
C HIS A 243 -19.09 4.01 22.38
N LEU A 244 -19.08 2.92 23.15
CA LEU A 244 -20.19 1.97 23.25
C LEU A 244 -21.37 2.51 24.07
N SER A 245 -21.15 3.56 24.86
CA SER A 245 -22.18 4.15 25.74
C SER A 245 -23.22 4.96 24.93
N ARG A 246 -24.22 4.25 24.38
CA ARG A 246 -25.21 4.74 23.40
C ARG A 246 -26.28 5.75 23.93
N ARG A 247 -26.10 6.34 25.10
CA ARG A 247 -27.13 7.16 25.79
C ARG A 247 -27.05 8.65 25.40
N LYS A 248 -28.14 9.40 25.61
CA LYS A 248 -28.25 10.87 25.42
C LYS A 248 -27.13 11.71 26.08
N SER A 249 -26.34 11.14 27.00
CA SER A 249 -25.16 11.78 27.58
C SER A 249 -23.92 11.74 26.69
N ALA A 250 -23.95 11.02 25.57
CA ALA A 250 -22.80 10.84 24.68
C ALA A 250 -22.43 12.11 23.91
N ASP A 251 -23.37 13.04 23.73
CA ASP A 251 -23.10 14.27 22.98
C ASP A 251 -22.14 15.19 23.74
N HIS A 252 -22.27 15.27 25.08
CA HIS A 252 -21.34 16.07 25.87
C HIS A 252 -19.97 15.38 26.03
N ALA A 253 -19.96 14.03 26.06
CA ALA A 253 -18.71 13.28 26.09
C ALA A 253 -17.90 13.43 24.80
N ASP A 254 -18.58 13.56 23.65
CA ASP A 254 -17.92 13.88 22.38
C ASP A 254 -17.31 15.29 22.42
N ASP A 255 -17.97 16.26 23.07
CA ASP A 255 -17.45 17.62 23.21
C ASP A 255 -16.22 17.69 24.11
N ASP A 256 -16.25 17.01 25.26
CA ASP A 256 -15.08 16.86 26.14
C ASP A 256 -13.90 16.22 25.39
N LEU A 257 -14.19 15.16 24.62
CA LEU A 257 -13.18 14.45 23.85
C LEU A 257 -12.59 15.32 22.74
N ARG A 258 -13.42 16.12 22.05
CA ARG A 258 -12.95 17.11 21.08
C ARG A 258 -12.06 18.17 21.75
N GLN A 259 -12.42 18.62 22.95
CA GLN A 259 -11.62 19.59 23.70
C GLN A 259 -10.23 19.02 24.06
N VAL A 260 -10.19 17.83 24.65
CA VAL A 260 -8.92 17.15 24.97
C VAL A 260 -8.10 16.89 23.71
N LEU A 261 -8.74 16.41 22.64
CA LEU A 261 -8.05 16.17 21.39
C LEU A 261 -7.42 17.47 20.85
N ARG A 262 -8.14 18.60 20.84
CA ARG A 262 -7.59 19.90 20.42
C ARG A 262 -6.39 20.30 21.29
N GLU A 263 -6.46 20.11 22.60
CA GLU A 263 -5.36 20.40 23.52
C GLU A 263 -4.12 19.56 23.17
N HIS A 264 -4.26 18.25 22.98
CA HIS A 264 -3.15 17.39 22.55
C HIS A 264 -2.55 17.82 21.20
N LEU A 265 -3.38 18.18 20.22
CA LEU A 265 -2.93 18.64 18.91
C LEU A 265 -2.18 19.98 18.98
N SER A 266 -2.58 20.86 19.89
CA SER A 266 -1.87 22.12 20.12
C SER A 266 -0.50 21.91 20.75
N ASN A 267 -0.38 20.92 21.64
CA ASN A 267 0.81 20.72 22.48
C ASN A 267 1.86 19.78 21.90
N SER A 268 1.51 18.91 20.94
CA SER A 268 2.42 17.87 20.43
C SER A 268 2.39 17.73 18.90
N ALA A 269 3.56 17.84 18.28
CA ALA A 269 3.73 17.54 16.85
C ALA A 269 3.45 16.06 16.54
N ASP A 270 3.81 15.14 17.45
CA ASP A 270 3.52 13.73 17.25
C ASP A 270 2.01 13.44 17.29
N ALA A 271 1.27 14.18 18.13
CA ALA A 271 -0.20 14.13 18.13
C ALA A 271 -0.78 14.62 16.79
N ARG A 272 -0.26 15.72 16.23
CA ARG A 272 -0.69 16.23 14.92
C ARG A 272 -0.41 15.25 13.78
N ARG A 273 0.75 14.61 13.78
CA ARG A 273 1.10 13.56 12.80
C ARG A 273 0.19 12.34 12.93
N ALA A 274 -0.06 11.87 14.16
CA ALA A 274 -0.95 10.75 14.43
C ALA A 274 -2.40 11.06 13.99
N PHE A 275 -2.85 12.29 14.23
CA PHE A 275 -4.13 12.79 13.75
C PHE A 275 -4.19 12.80 12.22
N ALA A 276 -3.20 13.39 11.55
CA ALA A 276 -3.16 13.45 10.10
C ALA A 276 -3.24 12.05 9.45
N ARG A 277 -2.49 11.08 10.00
CA ARG A 277 -2.46 9.71 9.49
C ARG A 277 -3.77 8.94 9.69
N SER A 278 -4.54 9.30 10.73
CA SER A 278 -5.78 8.60 11.08
C SER A 278 -7.04 9.26 10.51
N ALA A 279 -7.07 10.59 10.42
CA ALA A 279 -8.25 11.38 10.08
C ALA A 279 -8.23 12.02 8.68
N LEU A 280 -7.05 12.20 8.07
CA LEU A 280 -6.93 12.91 6.79
C LEU A 280 -6.57 11.94 5.65
N ASP A 281 -7.12 12.18 4.46
CA ASP A 281 -6.57 11.61 3.23
C ASP A 281 -5.48 12.55 2.69
N TYR A 282 -4.23 12.12 2.81
CA TYR A 282 -3.06 12.84 2.33
C TYR A 282 -2.51 12.23 1.02
N SER A 283 -3.31 11.43 0.30
CA SER A 283 -2.92 10.91 -1.02
C SER A 283 -2.65 12.03 -2.04
N GLU A 284 -3.45 13.09 -1.99
CA GLU A 284 -3.25 14.29 -2.82
C GLU A 284 -1.97 15.03 -2.43
N LEU A 285 -1.73 15.27 -1.14
CA LEU A 285 -0.47 15.85 -0.63
C LEU A 285 0.73 15.04 -1.13
N ARG A 286 0.69 13.72 -1.04
CA ARG A 286 1.75 12.84 -1.55
C ARG A 286 1.94 13.01 -3.07
N GLY A 287 0.85 13.14 -3.82
CA GLY A 287 0.91 13.43 -5.25
C GLY A 287 1.57 14.78 -5.56
N ILE A 288 1.24 15.83 -4.80
CA ILE A 288 1.86 17.15 -4.91
C ILE A 288 3.36 17.07 -4.59
N LEU A 289 3.73 16.43 -3.48
CA LEU A 289 5.14 16.28 -3.08
C LEU A 289 5.93 15.50 -4.13
N ARG A 290 5.35 14.46 -4.72
CA ARG A 290 5.99 13.73 -5.83
C ARG A 290 6.26 14.63 -7.04
N ARG A 291 5.29 15.44 -7.45
CA ARG A 291 5.47 16.44 -8.54
C ARG A 291 6.47 17.54 -8.16
N ARG A 292 6.58 17.90 -6.87
CA ARG A 292 7.60 18.84 -6.38
C ARG A 292 8.99 18.22 -6.48
N LEU A 293 9.16 16.96 -6.13
CA LEU A 293 10.44 16.25 -6.24
C LEU A 293 10.89 16.07 -7.70
N GLU A 294 9.95 15.77 -8.59
CA GLU A 294 10.23 15.74 -10.04
C GLU A 294 10.74 17.08 -10.55
N ARG A 295 10.21 18.19 -10.04
CA ARG A 295 10.73 19.54 -10.33
C ARG A 295 12.02 19.86 -9.59
N ALA A 296 12.20 19.34 -8.39
CA ALA A 296 13.43 19.48 -7.62
C ALA A 296 14.63 18.98 -8.41
N GLU A 297 14.47 17.88 -9.15
CA GLU A 297 15.50 17.34 -10.03
C GLU A 297 15.94 18.36 -11.11
N LEU A 298 14.98 19.05 -11.73
CA LEU A 298 15.25 20.10 -12.72
C LEU A 298 15.98 21.30 -12.10
N VAL A 299 15.55 21.72 -10.91
CA VAL A 299 16.18 22.83 -10.17
C VAL A 299 17.59 22.44 -9.74
N LEU A 300 17.78 21.23 -9.20
CA LEU A 300 19.08 20.69 -8.80
C LEU A 300 20.07 20.71 -9.95
N ARG A 301 19.63 20.32 -11.15
CA ARG A 301 20.44 20.38 -12.38
C ARG A 301 20.91 21.79 -12.71
N SER A 302 20.07 22.80 -12.48
CA SER A 302 20.36 24.19 -12.83
C SER A 302 21.18 24.92 -11.76
N GLU A 303 20.86 24.74 -10.48
CA GLU A 303 21.43 25.51 -9.36
C GLU A 303 22.68 24.84 -8.76
N LYS A 304 22.72 23.50 -8.73
CA LYS A 304 23.77 22.71 -8.09
C LYS A 304 24.24 21.56 -9.01
N PRO A 305 24.86 21.89 -10.16
CA PRO A 305 25.22 20.90 -11.17
C PRO A 305 26.15 19.79 -10.64
N ASP A 306 27.05 20.09 -9.70
CA ASP A 306 27.95 19.07 -9.13
C ASP A 306 27.18 18.00 -8.34
N VAL A 307 26.22 18.43 -7.51
CA VAL A 307 25.36 17.52 -6.72
C VAL A 307 24.43 16.74 -7.65
N PHE A 308 23.90 17.40 -8.68
CA PHE A 308 23.09 16.73 -9.70
C PHE A 308 23.88 15.64 -10.43
N MET A 309 25.15 15.88 -10.78
CA MET A 309 25.98 14.88 -11.46
C MET A 309 26.22 13.64 -10.61
N ASP A 310 26.41 13.79 -9.29
CA ASP A 310 26.53 12.66 -8.36
C ASP A 310 25.20 11.91 -8.21
N TYR A 311 24.10 12.64 -8.03
CA TYR A 311 22.74 12.10 -7.99
C TYR A 311 22.44 11.26 -9.24
N ASP A 312 22.61 11.85 -10.41
CA ASP A 312 22.32 11.25 -11.72
C ASP A 312 23.26 10.08 -12.02
N ARG A 313 24.53 10.16 -11.60
CA ARG A 313 25.45 9.02 -11.70
C ARG A 313 24.97 7.82 -10.89
N VAL A 314 24.64 8.03 -9.62
CA VAL A 314 24.18 6.95 -8.73
C VAL A 314 22.86 6.37 -9.22
N ARG A 315 21.92 7.23 -9.65
CA ARG A 315 20.63 6.81 -10.21
C ARG A 315 20.81 5.98 -11.48
N ALA A 316 21.55 6.50 -12.47
CA ALA A 316 21.76 5.81 -13.73
C ALA A 316 22.49 4.46 -13.57
N GLU A 317 23.45 4.37 -12.65
CA GLU A 317 24.10 3.10 -12.32
C GLU A 317 23.12 2.11 -11.67
N GLY A 318 22.25 2.60 -10.79
CA GLY A 318 21.20 1.81 -10.16
C GLY A 318 20.19 1.27 -11.16
N GLU A 319 19.67 2.12 -12.03
CA GLU A 319 18.74 1.77 -13.11
C GLU A 319 19.36 0.76 -14.07
N LEU A 320 20.62 0.96 -14.46
CA LEU A 320 21.34 0.02 -15.33
C LEU A 320 21.44 -1.36 -14.68
N ARG A 321 21.91 -1.46 -13.43
CA ARG A 321 22.06 -2.74 -12.71
C ARG A 321 20.71 -3.44 -12.51
N ALA A 322 19.69 -2.67 -12.13
CA ALA A 322 18.32 -3.16 -11.95
C ALA A 322 17.74 -3.73 -13.25
N ALA A 323 18.04 -3.09 -14.38
CA ALA A 323 17.53 -3.49 -15.69
C ALA A 323 18.30 -4.69 -16.28
N VAL A 324 19.63 -4.74 -16.16
CA VAL A 324 20.45 -5.83 -16.73
C VAL A 324 20.48 -7.10 -15.90
N GLY A 325 20.08 -7.06 -14.62
CA GLY A 325 20.13 -8.22 -13.73
C GLY A 325 19.45 -9.49 -14.31
N LEU A 326 18.21 -9.37 -14.79
CA LEU A 326 17.50 -10.51 -15.39
C LEU A 326 18.07 -10.93 -16.75
N PRO A 327 18.33 -10.02 -17.72
CA PRO A 327 19.00 -10.37 -18.97
C PRO A 327 20.33 -11.12 -18.76
N VAL A 328 21.16 -10.69 -17.79
CA VAL A 328 22.43 -11.36 -17.46
C VAL A 328 22.18 -12.76 -16.90
N ALA A 329 21.20 -12.94 -16.00
CA ALA A 329 20.85 -14.26 -15.50
C ALA A 329 20.38 -15.20 -16.62
N ALA A 330 19.57 -14.70 -17.55
CA ALA A 330 19.11 -15.47 -18.71
C ALA A 330 20.27 -15.86 -19.64
N LEU A 331 21.18 -14.92 -19.92
CA LEU A 331 22.39 -15.15 -20.71
C LEU A 331 23.25 -16.25 -20.09
N LEU A 332 23.53 -16.15 -18.79
CA LEU A 332 24.35 -17.13 -18.06
C LEU A 332 23.68 -18.51 -18.01
N ALA A 333 22.35 -18.57 -17.84
CA ALA A 333 21.61 -19.84 -17.85
C ALA A 333 21.68 -20.53 -19.22
N ILE A 334 21.53 -19.78 -20.32
CA ILE A 334 21.64 -20.33 -21.68
C ILE A 334 23.08 -20.76 -21.99
N ALA A 335 24.06 -19.97 -21.57
CA ALA A 335 25.47 -20.34 -21.70
C ALA A 335 25.79 -21.63 -20.91
N ALA A 336 25.28 -21.76 -19.69
CA ALA A 336 25.42 -22.96 -18.87
C ALA A 336 24.76 -24.19 -19.52
N TYR A 337 23.59 -24.02 -20.13
CA TYR A 337 22.92 -25.08 -20.87
C TYR A 337 23.74 -25.55 -22.07
N LYS A 338 24.25 -24.60 -22.87
CA LYS A 338 25.11 -24.91 -24.02
C LYS A 338 26.41 -25.60 -23.60
N TRP A 339 27.03 -25.14 -22.51
CA TRP A 339 28.18 -25.80 -21.91
C TRP A 339 27.87 -27.24 -21.51
N HIS A 340 26.72 -27.48 -20.88
CA HIS A 340 26.29 -28.81 -20.51
C HIS A 340 26.13 -29.73 -21.73
N LEU A 341 25.49 -29.24 -22.80
CA LEU A 341 25.36 -30.01 -24.05
C LEU A 341 26.71 -30.37 -24.68
N VAL A 342 27.68 -29.46 -24.65
CA VAL A 342 29.00 -29.69 -25.28
C VAL A 342 29.85 -30.68 -24.50
N PHE A 343 29.84 -30.61 -23.17
CA PHE A 343 30.80 -31.34 -22.33
C PHE A 343 30.22 -32.51 -21.52
N HIS A 344 28.90 -32.56 -21.35
CA HIS A 344 28.24 -33.43 -20.36
C HIS A 344 26.92 -34.05 -20.86
N ALA A 345 26.70 -34.15 -22.18
CA ALA A 345 25.44 -34.65 -22.76
C ALA A 345 24.96 -36.00 -22.17
N ASP A 346 25.88 -36.88 -21.73
CA ASP A 346 25.56 -38.21 -21.18
C ASP A 346 25.66 -38.29 -19.64
N LYS A 347 25.92 -37.18 -18.94
CA LYS A 347 26.17 -37.15 -17.49
C LYS A 347 25.06 -36.42 -16.73
N SER A 348 25.11 -36.53 -15.40
CA SER A 348 24.19 -35.88 -14.46
C SER A 348 23.93 -34.40 -14.80
N MET A 349 22.65 -33.99 -14.68
CA MET A 349 22.18 -32.60 -14.83
C MET A 349 22.52 -31.70 -13.62
N THR A 350 23.03 -32.27 -12.52
CA THR A 350 23.38 -31.54 -11.30
C THR A 350 24.28 -30.30 -11.53
N PRO A 351 25.42 -30.38 -12.25
CA PRO A 351 26.25 -29.19 -12.51
C PRO A 351 25.51 -28.09 -13.28
N PHE A 352 24.62 -28.45 -14.21
CA PHE A 352 23.79 -27.47 -14.92
C PHE A 352 22.84 -26.73 -13.96
N TYR A 353 22.17 -27.45 -13.06
CA TYR A 353 21.29 -26.82 -12.08
C TYR A 353 22.04 -25.88 -11.12
N TRP A 354 23.25 -26.25 -10.69
CA TRP A 354 24.08 -25.34 -9.88
C TRP A 354 24.47 -24.07 -10.63
N LEU A 355 24.85 -24.17 -11.91
CA LEU A 355 25.17 -23.01 -12.73
C LEU A 355 23.94 -22.11 -12.96
N CYS A 356 22.77 -22.70 -13.21
CA CYS A 356 21.51 -21.96 -13.32
C CYS A 356 21.12 -21.27 -12.00
N GLY A 357 21.27 -21.96 -10.87
CA GLY A 357 21.06 -21.37 -9.54
C GLY A 357 22.01 -20.19 -9.29
N GLY A 358 23.29 -20.33 -9.65
CA GLY A 358 24.27 -19.25 -9.59
C GLY A 358 23.93 -18.06 -10.49
N ALA A 359 23.49 -18.32 -11.73
CA ALA A 359 23.05 -17.29 -12.67
C ALA A 359 21.86 -16.47 -12.13
N ILE A 360 20.85 -17.16 -11.57
CA ILE A 360 19.70 -16.51 -10.93
C ILE A 360 20.15 -15.66 -9.75
N LEU A 361 21.01 -16.20 -8.87
CA LEU A 361 21.54 -15.47 -7.72
C LEU A 361 22.27 -14.19 -8.14
N ILE A 362 23.12 -14.26 -9.17
CA ILE A 362 23.81 -13.09 -9.73
C ILE A 362 22.80 -12.05 -10.22
N GLY A 363 21.77 -12.47 -10.96
CA GLY A 363 20.71 -11.58 -11.42
C GLY A 363 19.96 -10.88 -10.28
N VAL A 364 19.62 -11.63 -9.22
CA VAL A 364 18.95 -11.09 -8.02
C VAL A 364 19.85 -10.09 -7.29
N VAL A 365 21.14 -10.40 -7.13
CA VAL A 365 22.12 -9.50 -6.48
C VAL A 365 22.32 -8.23 -7.30
N LEU A 366 22.50 -8.34 -8.61
CA LEU A 366 22.60 -7.16 -9.50
C LEU A 366 21.34 -6.31 -9.41
N HIS A 367 20.16 -6.94 -9.42
CA HIS A 367 18.91 -6.20 -9.31
C HIS A 367 18.76 -5.50 -7.96
N GLY A 368 18.98 -6.21 -6.85
CA GLY A 368 18.88 -5.65 -5.50
C GLY A 368 19.90 -4.56 -5.22
N THR A 369 21.13 -4.69 -5.72
CA THR A 369 22.14 -3.62 -5.62
C THR A 369 21.77 -2.41 -6.49
N GLY A 370 21.17 -2.63 -7.65
CA GLY A 370 20.62 -1.56 -8.50
C GLY A 370 19.52 -0.76 -7.78
N GLU A 371 18.53 -1.45 -7.22
CA GLU A 371 17.46 -0.85 -6.41
C GLU A 371 18.03 -0.04 -5.23
N SER A 372 19.02 -0.58 -4.53
CA SER A 372 19.70 0.11 -3.42
C SER A 372 20.35 1.43 -3.85
N LEU A 373 20.96 1.48 -5.04
CA LEU A 373 21.53 2.71 -5.59
C LEU A 373 20.46 3.72 -6.00
N ILE A 374 19.37 3.27 -6.62
CA ILE A 374 18.22 4.15 -6.94
C ILE A 374 17.71 4.81 -5.65
N LYS A 375 17.50 4.01 -4.59
CA LYS A 375 17.08 4.50 -3.26
C LYS A 375 18.07 5.51 -2.69
N LYS A 376 19.38 5.23 -2.79
CA LYS A 376 20.44 6.16 -2.38
C LYS A 376 20.37 7.48 -3.15
N SER A 377 20.12 7.44 -4.46
CA SER A 377 19.98 8.66 -5.27
C SER A 377 18.74 9.46 -4.87
N ASN A 378 17.59 8.82 -4.67
CA ASN A 378 16.38 9.49 -4.20
C ASN A 378 16.61 10.14 -2.84
N ARG A 379 17.30 9.46 -1.91
CA ARG A 379 17.74 10.06 -0.64
C ARG A 379 18.59 11.32 -0.81
N MET A 380 19.50 11.38 -1.79
CA MET A 380 20.27 12.59 -2.08
C MET A 380 19.38 13.74 -2.54
N LEU A 381 18.41 13.46 -3.42
CA LEU A 381 17.43 14.45 -3.87
C LEU A 381 16.60 14.97 -2.68
N TYR A 382 16.08 14.05 -1.85
CA TYR A 382 15.32 14.40 -0.66
C TYR A 382 16.09 15.26 0.34
N ILE A 383 17.34 14.89 0.63
CA ILE A 383 18.19 15.70 1.51
C ILE A 383 18.42 17.08 0.91
N SER A 384 18.62 17.18 -0.41
CA SER A 384 18.82 18.47 -1.09
C SER A 384 17.59 19.39 -0.98
N VAL A 385 16.38 18.84 -1.09
CA VAL A 385 15.14 19.60 -0.84
C VAL A 385 15.03 20.00 0.62
N ARG A 386 15.25 19.06 1.54
CA ARG A 386 15.08 19.26 2.97
C ARG A 386 16.05 20.28 3.56
N THR A 387 17.32 20.26 3.14
CA THR A 387 18.33 21.19 3.65
C THR A 387 18.27 22.55 2.96
N GLU A 388 17.19 22.84 2.22
CA GLU A 388 17.02 24.06 1.43
C GLU A 388 18.20 24.33 0.50
N LEU A 389 18.91 23.27 0.06
CA LEU A 389 20.04 23.42 -0.88
C LEU A 389 19.56 23.97 -2.23
N ILE A 390 18.31 23.64 -2.57
CA ILE A 390 17.55 24.14 -3.71
C ILE A 390 16.23 24.71 -3.22
N THR A 391 15.86 25.89 -3.71
CA THR A 391 14.58 26.52 -3.35
C THR A 391 13.53 26.15 -4.39
N ILE A 392 12.67 25.18 -4.05
CA ILE A 392 11.52 24.87 -4.89
C ILE A 392 10.44 25.90 -4.60
N LYS A 393 10.08 26.71 -5.60
CA LYS A 393 8.92 27.62 -5.47
C LYS A 393 7.71 26.79 -5.06
N GLN A 394 7.09 27.16 -3.94
CA GLN A 394 5.86 26.51 -3.51
C GLN A 394 4.80 26.70 -4.58
N ASP A 395 4.17 25.60 -4.98
CA ASP A 395 2.99 25.67 -5.84
C ASP A 395 1.92 26.50 -5.16
N GLU A 396 1.40 27.50 -5.87
CA GLU A 396 0.32 28.37 -5.41
C GLU A 396 -0.91 27.54 -4.96
N GLY A 397 -1.09 26.33 -5.51
CA GLY A 397 -2.18 25.41 -5.13
C GLY A 397 -2.04 24.67 -3.80
N PHE A 398 -0.97 24.87 -3.02
CA PHE A 398 -0.83 24.20 -1.72
C PHE A 398 -1.77 24.78 -0.63
N ASN A 399 -2.25 26.00 -0.82
CA ASN A 399 -3.07 26.68 0.18
C ASN A 399 -4.57 26.38 0.05
N GLU A 400 -5.04 25.78 -1.05
CA GLU A 400 -6.46 25.55 -1.29
C GLU A 400 -6.80 24.05 -1.28
N GLY A 401 -7.36 23.57 -0.17
CA GLY A 401 -8.17 22.33 -0.18
C GLY A 401 -7.43 21.00 -0.33
N VAL A 402 -6.11 20.95 -0.11
CA VAL A 402 -5.27 19.73 -0.27
C VAL A 402 -5.74 18.53 0.58
N PHE A 403 -6.47 18.78 1.67
CA PHE A 403 -6.95 17.75 2.57
C PHE A 403 -8.44 17.51 2.39
N VAL A 404 -8.78 16.31 1.91
CA VAL A 404 -10.14 15.80 1.96
C VAL A 404 -10.30 15.00 3.26
N PHE A 405 -11.33 15.34 4.04
CA PHE A 405 -11.71 14.55 5.20
C PHE A 405 -12.14 13.17 4.72
N SER A 406 -11.41 12.15 5.15
CA SER A 406 -11.84 10.78 4.93
C SER A 406 -12.43 10.24 6.21
N GLU A 407 -13.76 10.03 6.22
CA GLU A 407 -14.42 9.22 7.26
C GLU A 407 -13.91 7.77 7.29
N ARG A 408 -13.13 7.37 6.27
CA ARG A 408 -12.49 6.07 6.16
C ARG A 408 -11.01 6.23 6.47
N PRO A 409 -10.50 5.65 7.56
CA PRO A 409 -9.06 5.62 7.81
C PRO A 409 -8.32 5.13 6.57
N ALA A 410 -7.25 5.84 6.17
CA ALA A 410 -6.54 5.62 4.91
C ALA A 410 -6.06 4.16 4.69
N GLY A 411 -5.92 3.37 5.76
CA GLY A 411 -5.63 1.93 5.69
C GLY A 411 -6.86 1.00 5.59
N LEU A 412 -8.04 1.44 6.05
CA LEU A 412 -9.21 0.58 6.29
C LEU A 412 -10.20 0.54 5.12
N ALA A 413 -10.05 1.40 4.09
CA ALA A 413 -10.93 1.39 2.91
C ALA A 413 -10.87 0.07 2.12
N ARG A 414 -9.67 -0.56 2.01
CA ARG A 414 -9.50 -1.84 1.30
C ARG A 414 -9.94 -3.06 2.10
N THR A 415 -9.93 -2.99 3.43
CA THR A 415 -10.45 -4.05 4.32
C THR A 415 -11.95 -3.97 4.56
N SER A 416 -12.65 -2.95 4.03
CA SER A 416 -14.10 -2.83 4.16
C SER A 416 -14.86 -3.87 3.33
N ILE A 417 -14.35 -4.23 2.14
CA ILE A 417 -14.88 -5.32 1.31
C ILE A 417 -14.65 -6.67 2.03
N ALA A 418 -13.44 -6.89 2.55
CA ALA A 418 -13.14 -8.10 3.33
C ALA A 418 -14.01 -8.19 4.60
N ARG A 419 -14.21 -7.08 5.33
CA ARG A 419 -15.12 -7.03 6.48
C ARG A 419 -16.58 -7.25 6.09
N PHE A 420 -17.05 -6.69 4.98
CA PHE A 420 -18.42 -6.90 4.50
C PHE A 420 -18.65 -8.36 4.12
N VAL A 421 -17.73 -8.95 3.34
CA VAL A 421 -17.77 -10.36 2.91
C VAL A 421 -17.68 -11.29 4.11
N VAL A 422 -16.77 -11.03 5.06
CA VAL A 422 -16.63 -11.85 6.27
C VAL A 422 -17.82 -11.70 7.20
N ARG A 423 -18.40 -10.50 7.36
CA ARG A 423 -19.58 -10.24 8.21
C ARG A 423 -20.84 -10.88 7.62
N GLN A 424 -21.00 -10.88 6.30
CA GLN A 424 -22.03 -11.67 5.63
C GLN A 424 -21.81 -13.17 5.81
N ALA A 425 -20.59 -13.66 5.56
CA ALA A 425 -20.28 -15.09 5.69
C ALA A 425 -20.41 -15.61 7.13
N THR A 426 -20.00 -14.84 8.14
CA THR A 426 -20.17 -15.20 9.56
C THR A 426 -21.63 -15.15 9.97
N ARG A 427 -22.41 -14.17 9.48
CA ARG A 427 -23.85 -14.10 9.75
C ARG A 427 -24.59 -15.28 9.13
N GLU A 428 -24.30 -15.63 7.87
CA GLU A 428 -24.88 -16.81 7.23
C GLU A 428 -24.46 -18.11 7.91
N ALA A 429 -23.20 -18.24 8.30
CA ALA A 429 -22.71 -19.44 9.00
C ALA A 429 -23.34 -19.59 10.39
N THR A 430 -23.46 -18.49 11.14
CA THR A 430 -24.10 -18.49 12.47
C THR A 430 -25.60 -18.69 12.37
N GLU A 431 -26.29 -18.11 11.38
CA GLU A 431 -27.71 -18.37 11.13
C GLU A 431 -27.95 -19.85 10.75
N ARG A 432 -27.09 -20.45 9.91
CA ARG A 432 -27.17 -21.89 9.56
C ARG A 432 -26.87 -22.82 10.73
N ILE A 433 -25.95 -22.46 11.62
CA ILE A 433 -25.61 -23.26 12.80
C ILE A 433 -26.72 -23.11 13.85
N ALA A 434 -27.20 -21.89 14.10
CA ALA A 434 -28.29 -21.62 15.02
C ALA A 434 -29.59 -22.31 14.58
N SER A 435 -29.91 -22.31 13.28
CA SER A 435 -31.08 -23.01 12.75
C SER A 435 -30.99 -24.54 12.87
N ARG A 436 -29.77 -25.10 12.93
CA ARG A 436 -29.55 -26.54 13.13
C ARG A 436 -29.57 -26.96 14.60
N ILE A 437 -29.05 -26.12 15.49
CA ILE A 437 -28.91 -26.46 16.92
C ILE A 437 -30.18 -26.12 17.71
N LEU A 438 -30.89 -25.06 17.34
CA LEU A 438 -32.05 -24.54 18.07
C LEU A 438 -33.27 -24.35 17.15
N PRO A 439 -33.81 -25.43 16.54
CA PRO A 439 -34.94 -25.33 15.59
C PRO A 439 -36.19 -24.68 16.21
N LYS A 440 -36.34 -24.74 17.54
CA LYS A 440 -37.48 -24.13 18.26
C LYS A 440 -37.41 -22.59 18.39
N TYR A 441 -36.28 -21.94 18.11
CA TYR A 441 -36.13 -20.47 18.23
C TYR A 441 -36.06 -19.74 16.89
N GLY A 442 -35.96 -20.46 15.76
CA GLY A 442 -35.86 -19.88 14.41
C GLY A 442 -37.10 -19.12 13.93
N HIS A 443 -38.24 -19.25 14.61
CA HIS A 443 -39.49 -18.55 14.26
C HIS A 443 -39.72 -17.24 15.04
N ALA A 444 -38.98 -16.98 16.12
CA ALA A 444 -39.21 -15.79 16.95
C ALA A 444 -38.63 -14.49 16.37
N TYR A 445 -37.83 -14.57 15.31
CA TYR A 445 -37.12 -13.41 14.75
C TYR A 445 -37.63 -12.97 13.36
N ARG A 446 -38.70 -13.60 12.84
CA ARG A 446 -39.23 -13.34 11.48
C ARG A 446 -40.53 -12.53 11.44
N THR A 447 -41.02 -12.01 12.56
CA THR A 447 -42.34 -11.34 12.67
C THR A 447 -42.28 -9.84 12.93
N THR A 448 -41.21 -9.14 12.54
CA THR A 448 -41.18 -7.66 12.54
C THR A 448 -40.87 -7.07 11.16
N GLU A 449 -41.26 -7.75 10.08
CA GLU A 449 -41.52 -7.04 8.83
C GLU A 449 -42.91 -6.37 8.96
N PRO A 450 -43.01 -5.05 8.83
CA PRO A 450 -44.31 -4.36 8.84
C PRO A 450 -45.14 -4.90 7.67
N THR A 451 -46.32 -5.43 7.99
CA THR A 451 -47.28 -5.88 6.99
C THR A 451 -47.67 -4.71 6.08
N HIS A 452 -48.02 -5.01 4.84
CA HIS A 452 -48.35 -4.01 3.82
C HIS A 452 -49.43 -2.99 4.28
N ALA A 453 -50.30 -3.38 5.22
CA ALA A 453 -51.31 -2.52 5.84
C ALA A 453 -50.72 -1.37 6.70
N ASP A 454 -49.57 -1.57 7.35
CA ASP A 454 -48.89 -0.52 8.14
C ASP A 454 -48.16 0.51 7.26
N ARG A 455 -47.89 0.18 5.99
CA ARG A 455 -47.35 1.14 5.01
C ARG A 455 -48.43 2.08 4.48
N GLU A 456 -49.66 1.61 4.33
CA GLU A 456 -50.77 2.44 3.85
C GLU A 456 -51.30 3.40 4.94
N SER A 457 -51.25 3.02 6.22
CA SER A 457 -51.65 3.92 7.32
C SER A 457 -50.63 5.04 7.59
N ARG A 458 -49.36 4.82 7.27
CA ARG A 458 -48.31 5.86 7.37
C ARG A 458 -48.26 6.81 6.18
N ALA A 459 -48.68 6.37 4.99
CA ALA A 459 -48.76 7.24 3.81
C ALA A 459 -49.90 8.27 3.89
N SER A 460 -50.94 7.99 4.68
CA SER A 460 -52.12 8.85 4.86
C SER A 460 -52.02 9.87 6.00
N ALA A 461 -50.92 9.87 6.77
CA ALA A 461 -50.70 10.78 7.90
C ALA A 461 -49.69 11.92 7.65
N LEU A 462 -49.32 12.17 6.39
CA LEU A 462 -48.47 13.32 6.03
C LEU A 462 -49.34 14.57 5.82
N PRO A 463 -49.10 15.68 6.54
CA PRO A 463 -49.76 16.93 6.27
C PRO A 463 -49.27 17.50 4.93
N THR A 464 -50.20 17.65 3.98
CA THR A 464 -50.02 18.46 2.77
C THR A 464 -49.72 19.90 3.19
N THR A 465 -48.45 20.28 3.09
CA THR A 465 -48.01 21.66 3.23
C THR A 465 -48.00 22.28 1.84
N GLU A 466 -49.10 22.95 1.50
CA GLU A 466 -49.15 23.96 0.46
C GLU A 466 -48.44 25.22 0.97
N SER A 467 -47.44 25.69 0.21
CA SER A 467 -47.14 27.11 -0.02
C SER A 467 -45.92 27.22 -0.94
N GLU A 468 -46.19 27.39 -2.24
CA GLU A 468 -45.21 27.90 -3.20
C GLU A 468 -44.85 29.35 -2.85
N PRO A 469 -43.56 29.73 -2.80
CA PRO A 469 -43.17 31.13 -2.84
C PRO A 469 -43.19 31.61 -4.29
N GLN A 470 -44.08 32.57 -4.53
CA GLN A 470 -44.22 33.35 -5.75
C GLN A 470 -42.93 34.16 -5.98
N TYR A 471 -42.15 33.82 -7.02
CA TYR A 471 -41.01 34.62 -7.46
C TYR A 471 -41.51 35.82 -8.26
N ASP A 472 -41.35 37.00 -7.68
CA ASP A 472 -41.57 38.28 -8.33
C ASP A 472 -40.41 38.55 -9.32
N ARG A 473 -40.76 38.88 -10.57
CA ARG A 473 -39.80 39.30 -11.61
C ARG A 473 -39.83 40.83 -11.69
N THR A 474 -38.73 41.45 -11.28
CA THR A 474 -38.30 42.78 -11.74
C THR A 474 -36.81 42.77 -11.97
#